data_AF-A0A953B3K4-F1
#
_entry.id   AF-A0A953B3K4-F1
#
_cell.length_a   1.000
_cell.length_b   1.000
_cell.length_c   1.000
_cell.angle_alpha   90.00
_cell.angle_beta   90.00
_cell.angle_gamma   90.00
#
_symmetry.space_group_name_H-M   'P 1'
#
loop_
_entity.id
_entity.type
_entity.pdbx_description
1 polymer ?
#
loop_
_entity_poly.entity_id
_entity_poly.type
_entity_poly.pdbx_seq_one_letter_code
_entity_poly.pdbx_strand_id
1 'polypeptide(L)'
;VMVGSSVLLGAVFLAVGYCVSAAVQGRGAAGGLAVGIWLLFVLIYDMALLGLLVADKGRTVTPGVLNVLLLLNPADAYRLLNLTGSGEVGRFAGMAGIGRVATLTPAAILAALALWTAVPLAAAAFLLRRREL
;
A
#
# COMPACT_ATOMS: atom_id res chain seq x y z
N VAL A 1 -15.29 9.41 5.09
CA VAL A 1 -14.36 8.29 4.80
C VAL A 1 -13.01 8.78 4.33
N MET A 2 -12.94 9.67 3.32
CA MET A 2 -11.66 10.11 2.73
C MET A 2 -10.63 10.64 3.73
N VAL A 3 -11.01 11.53 4.65
CA VAL A 3 -10.10 12.09 5.66
C VAL A 3 -9.49 10.99 6.54
N GLY A 4 -10.32 10.04 7.03
CA GLY A 4 -9.84 8.94 7.88
C GLY A 4 -8.89 8.00 7.15
N SER A 5 -9.19 7.69 5.89
CA SER A 5 -8.29 6.87 5.07
C SER A 5 -6.98 7.59 4.74
N SER A 6 -6.98 8.92 4.55
CA SER A 6 -5.77 9.69 4.24
C SER A 6 -4.83 9.73 5.44
N VAL A 7 -5.40 9.89 6.64
CA VAL A 7 -4.64 9.79 7.90
C VAL A 7 -4.03 8.41 8.06
N LEU A 8 -4.78 7.35 7.73
CA LEU A 8 -4.29 5.97 7.83
C LEU A 8 -3.13 5.70 6.85
N LEU A 9 -3.24 6.18 5.60
CA LEU A 9 -2.16 6.08 4.63
C LEU A 9 -0.92 6.87 5.07
N GLY A 10 -1.12 8.08 5.60
CA GLY A 10 -0.05 8.88 6.20
C GLY A 10 0.65 8.14 7.35
N ALA A 11 -0.13 7.47 8.21
CA ALA A 11 0.39 6.66 9.31
C ALA A 11 1.24 5.47 8.83
N VAL A 12 0.85 4.79 7.74
CA VAL A 12 1.65 3.72 7.12
C VAL A 12 3.02 4.24 6.69
N PHE A 13 3.06 5.37 5.96
CA PHE A 13 4.34 5.92 5.50
C PHE A 13 5.22 6.44 6.64
N LEU A 14 4.61 7.03 7.68
CA LEU A 14 5.31 7.42 8.90
C LEU A 14 5.91 6.20 9.62
N ALA A 15 5.14 5.12 9.78
CA ALA A 15 5.59 3.87 10.39
C ALA A 15 6.80 3.27 9.64
N VAL A 16 6.72 3.21 8.31
CA VAL A 16 7.81 2.73 7.45
C VAL A 16 9.05 3.62 7.58
N GLY A 17 8.88 4.94 7.50
CA GLY A 17 9.98 5.89 7.66
C GLY A 17 10.66 5.76 9.03
N TYR A 18 9.88 5.53 10.09
CA TYR A 18 10.41 5.31 11.44
C TYR A 18 11.21 4.00 11.54
N CYS A 19 10.71 2.92 10.93
CA CYS A 19 11.43 1.64 10.86
C CYS A 19 12.77 1.77 10.13
N VAL A 20 12.80 2.52 9.03
CA VAL A 20 14.03 2.79 8.26
C VAL A 20 15.00 3.63 9.08
N SER A 21 14.51 4.67 9.77
CA SER A 21 15.31 5.51 10.65
C SER A 21 15.92 4.71 11.81
N ALA A 22 15.16 3.77 12.38
CA ALA A 22 15.63 2.85 13.41
C ALA A 22 16.72 1.88 12.91
N ALA A 23 16.64 1.46 11.65
CA ALA A 23 17.57 0.49 11.06
C ALA A 23 18.91 1.11 10.64
N VAL A 24 18.92 2.40 10.29
CA VAL A 24 20.05 3.06 9.60
C VAL A 24 20.72 4.10 10.51
N GLN A 25 22.05 4.06 10.63
CA GLN A 25 22.78 4.98 11.52
C GLN A 25 22.93 6.41 10.96
N GLY A 26 22.74 6.60 9.65
CA GLY A 26 22.90 7.89 8.97
C GLY A 26 21.57 8.58 8.68
N ARG A 27 21.39 9.81 9.19
CA ARG A 27 20.18 10.65 8.96
C ARG A 27 19.88 10.88 7.47
N GLY A 28 20.93 11.08 6.65
CA GLY A 28 20.78 11.27 5.20
C GLY A 28 20.35 10.00 4.47
N ALA A 29 20.88 8.84 4.86
CA ALA A 29 20.52 7.55 4.26
C ALA A 29 19.09 7.11 4.66
N ALA A 30 18.65 7.40 5.88
CA ALA A 30 17.30 7.12 6.33
C ALA A 30 16.24 7.90 5.53
N GLY A 31 16.48 9.20 5.30
CA GLY A 31 15.59 10.02 4.48
C GLY A 31 15.52 9.53 3.03
N GLY A 32 16.67 9.22 2.42
CA GLY A 32 16.74 8.69 1.06
C GLY A 32 16.03 7.35 0.90
N LEU A 33 16.20 6.43 1.85
CA LEU A 33 15.52 5.13 1.84
C LEU A 33 14.01 5.27 2.07
N ALA A 34 13.56 6.17 2.95
CA ALA A 34 12.14 6.41 3.15
C ALA A 34 11.47 6.92 1.86
N VAL A 35 12.10 7.88 1.18
CA VAL A 35 11.62 8.39 -0.13
C VAL A 35 11.69 7.30 -1.20
N GLY A 36 12.76 6.49 -1.22
CA GLY A 36 12.91 5.37 -2.15
C GLY A 36 11.82 4.31 -1.99
N ILE A 37 11.49 3.94 -0.75
CA ILE A 37 10.39 3.01 -0.46
C ILE A 37 9.04 3.61 -0.87
N TRP A 38 8.82 4.90 -0.59
CA TRP A 38 7.63 5.60 -1.05
C TRP A 38 7.50 5.55 -2.59
N LEU A 39 8.58 5.89 -3.32
CA LEU A 39 8.60 5.83 -4.79
C LEU A 39 8.37 4.42 -5.30
N LEU A 40 8.93 3.42 -4.63
CA LEU A 40 8.74 2.02 -5.01
C LEU A 40 7.27 1.61 -4.91
N PHE A 41 6.59 1.92 -3.80
CA PHE A 41 5.19 1.57 -3.60
C PHE A 41 4.23 2.42 -4.44
N VAL A 42 4.48 3.71 -4.60
CA VAL A 42 3.54 4.61 -5.28
C VAL A 42 3.73 4.61 -6.78
N LEU A 43 4.97 4.60 -7.28
CA LEU A 43 5.26 4.79 -8.69
C LEU A 43 5.67 3.49 -9.37
N ILE A 44 6.68 2.80 -8.84
CA ILE A 44 7.25 1.61 -9.49
C ILE A 44 6.24 0.47 -9.47
N TYR A 45 5.57 0.25 -8.34
CA TYR A 45 4.56 -0.79 -8.19
C TYR A 45 3.37 -0.57 -9.14
N ASP A 46 2.88 0.67 -9.26
CA ASP A 46 1.76 0.99 -10.15
C ASP A 46 2.13 0.75 -11.63
N MET A 47 3.33 1.19 -12.05
CA MET A 47 3.83 0.91 -13.41
C MET A 47 4.04 -0.59 -13.67
N ALA A 48 4.56 -1.33 -12.69
CA ALA A 48 4.74 -2.78 -12.81
C ALA A 48 3.40 -3.52 -12.89
N LEU A 49 2.43 -3.13 -12.06
CA LEU A 49 1.09 -3.72 -12.04
C LEU A 49 0.36 -3.45 -13.37
N LEU A 50 0.41 -2.21 -13.87
CA LEU A 50 -0.15 -1.86 -15.18
C LEU A 50 0.57 -2.61 -16.31
N GLY A 51 1.90 -2.69 -16.27
CA GLY A 51 2.69 -3.46 -17.24
C GLY A 51 2.30 -4.94 -17.28
N LEU A 52 2.12 -5.56 -16.11
CA LEU A 52 1.65 -6.94 -15.99
C LEU A 52 0.24 -7.11 -16.56
N LEU A 53 -0.68 -6.22 -16.21
CA LEU A 53 -2.07 -6.25 -16.71
C LEU A 53 -2.15 -6.09 -18.23
N VAL A 54 -1.34 -5.18 -18.79
CA VAL A 54 -1.26 -4.94 -20.24
C VAL A 54 -0.64 -6.12 -20.97
N ALA A 55 0.41 -6.72 -20.41
CA ALA A 55 1.06 -7.90 -20.98
C ALA A 55 0.14 -9.14 -20.95
N ASP A 56 -0.61 -9.31 -19.86
CA ASP A 56 -1.50 -10.45 -19.66
C ASP A 56 -2.75 -10.41 -20.57
N LYS A 57 -3.21 -9.21 -20.96
CA LYS A 57 -4.44 -9.01 -21.74
C LYS A 57 -5.67 -9.72 -21.14
N GLY A 58 -5.68 -9.95 -19.82
CA GLY A 58 -6.77 -10.57 -19.07
C GLY A 58 -6.89 -12.09 -19.19
N ARG A 59 -5.80 -12.81 -19.48
CA ARG A 59 -5.81 -14.28 -19.66
C ARG A 59 -5.32 -15.08 -18.45
N THR A 60 -4.32 -14.60 -17.71
CA THR A 60 -3.72 -15.33 -16.58
C THR A 60 -3.91 -14.63 -15.24
N VAL A 61 -4.09 -13.30 -15.22
CA VAL A 61 -4.34 -12.55 -13.98
C VAL A 61 -5.79 -12.77 -13.55
N THR A 62 -5.97 -13.77 -12.69
CA THR A 62 -7.26 -14.04 -12.06
C THR A 62 -7.60 -12.91 -11.08
N PRO A 63 -8.86 -12.51 -10.94
CA PRO A 63 -9.29 -11.48 -10.00
C PRO A 63 -8.85 -11.69 -8.54
N GLY A 64 -8.77 -12.95 -8.08
CA GLY A 64 -8.24 -13.25 -6.74
C GLY A 64 -6.76 -12.85 -6.58
N VAL A 65 -5.95 -13.09 -7.61
CA VAL A 65 -4.53 -12.69 -7.63
C VAL A 65 -4.41 -11.18 -7.64
N LEU A 66 -5.21 -10.51 -8.48
CA LEU A 66 -5.25 -9.05 -8.54
C LEU A 66 -5.64 -8.41 -7.19
N ASN A 67 -6.60 -8.98 -6.48
CA ASN A 67 -6.99 -8.51 -5.15
C ASN A 67 -5.83 -8.58 -4.14
N VAL A 68 -5.06 -9.67 -4.16
CA VAL A 68 -3.87 -9.81 -3.30
C VAL A 68 -2.79 -8.80 -3.69
N LEU A 69 -2.54 -8.60 -4.98
CA LEU A 69 -1.57 -7.61 -5.47
C LEU A 69 -1.96 -6.18 -5.08
N LEU A 70 -3.26 -5.84 -5.11
CA LEU A 70 -3.72 -4.51 -4.68
C LEU A 70 -3.57 -4.31 -3.16
N LEU A 71 -3.82 -5.34 -2.35
CA LEU A 71 -3.65 -5.26 -0.89
C LEU A 71 -2.17 -5.22 -0.46
N LEU A 72 -1.28 -5.76 -1.31
CA LEU A 72 0.16 -5.71 -1.08
C LEU A 72 0.74 -4.28 -1.23
N ASN A 73 -0.01 -3.36 -1.84
CA ASN A 73 0.37 -1.96 -1.93
C ASN A 73 -0.59 -1.07 -1.10
N PRO A 74 -0.12 -0.42 -0.01
CA PRO A 74 -0.98 0.42 0.82
C PRO A 74 -1.60 1.60 0.06
N ALA A 75 -0.92 2.15 -0.96
CA ALA A 75 -1.46 3.23 -1.78
C ALA A 75 -2.64 2.74 -2.65
N ASP A 76 -2.55 1.53 -3.20
CA ASP A 76 -3.63 0.93 -3.98
C ASP A 76 -4.80 0.48 -3.10
N ALA A 77 -4.53 -0.06 -1.91
CA ALA A 77 -5.57 -0.38 -0.93
C ALA A 77 -6.35 0.88 -0.51
N TYR A 78 -5.67 1.99 -0.25
CA TYR A 78 -6.30 3.29 0.01
C TYR A 78 -7.13 3.78 -1.17
N ARG A 79 -6.57 3.69 -2.39
CA ARG A 79 -7.25 4.09 -3.64
C ARG A 79 -8.50 3.26 -3.86
N LEU A 80 -8.43 1.94 -3.66
CA LEU A 80 -9.57 1.03 -3.76
C LEU A 80 -10.66 1.39 -2.76
N LEU A 81 -10.33 1.55 -1.48
CA LEU A 81 -11.29 1.90 -0.41
C LEU A 81 -12.09 3.17 -0.73
N ASN A 82 -11.41 4.18 -1.29
CA ASN A 82 -12.00 5.47 -1.61
C ASN A 82 -12.84 5.44 -2.89
N LEU A 83 -12.40 4.69 -3.90
CA LEU A 83 -13.09 4.57 -5.19
C LEU A 83 -14.28 3.61 -5.14
N THR A 84 -14.23 2.53 -4.35
CA THR A 84 -15.38 1.62 -4.17
C THR A 84 -16.45 2.21 -3.26
N GLY A 85 -16.09 3.11 -2.34
CA GLY A 85 -17.04 3.85 -1.51
C GLY A 85 -17.83 4.93 -2.27
N SER A 86 -17.40 5.29 -3.47
CA SER A 86 -18.00 6.31 -4.34
C SER A 86 -18.30 5.70 -5.72
N GLY A 87 -19.36 4.89 -5.80
CA GLY A 87 -19.66 3.89 -6.86
C GLY A 87 -19.60 4.31 -8.34
N GLU A 88 -19.37 5.58 -8.69
CA GLU A 88 -19.20 6.05 -10.07
C GLU A 88 -17.73 6.33 -10.47
N VAL A 89 -16.84 6.62 -9.51
CA VAL A 89 -15.46 7.10 -9.81
C VAL A 89 -14.54 5.95 -10.24
N GLY A 90 -14.74 4.74 -9.71
CA GLY A 90 -13.94 3.55 -10.06
C GLY A 90 -13.99 3.17 -11.55
N ARG A 91 -15.03 3.61 -12.29
CA ARG A 91 -15.17 3.37 -13.74
C ARG A 91 -14.30 4.27 -14.61
N PHE A 92 -13.96 5.47 -14.16
CA PHE A 92 -13.17 6.43 -14.96
C PHE A 92 -11.65 6.33 -14.71
N ALA A 93 -11.22 5.76 -13.59
CA ALA A 93 -9.81 5.65 -13.20
C ALA A 93 -9.05 4.44 -13.80
N GLY A 94 -9.55 3.82 -14.90
CA GLY A 94 -8.97 2.58 -15.46
C GLY A 94 -9.24 1.31 -14.62
N MET A 95 -9.84 1.45 -13.44
CA MET A 95 -10.24 0.34 -12.55
C MET A 95 -11.65 -0.22 -12.86
N ALA A 96 -12.29 0.20 -13.94
CA ALA A 96 -13.64 -0.23 -14.33
C ALA A 96 -13.77 -1.76 -14.54
N GLY A 97 -12.65 -2.42 -14.88
CA GLY A 97 -12.56 -3.87 -14.99
C GLY A 97 -12.38 -4.57 -13.64
N ILE A 98 -11.79 -3.88 -12.65
CA ILE A 98 -11.46 -4.41 -11.32
C ILE A 98 -12.67 -4.33 -10.37
N GLY A 99 -13.46 -3.25 -10.46
CA GLY A 99 -14.63 -3.04 -9.59
C GLY A 99 -15.76 -4.07 -9.74
N ARG A 100 -15.77 -4.87 -10.83
CA ARG A 100 -16.70 -5.99 -11.00
C ARG A 100 -16.23 -7.31 -10.40
N VAL A 101 -14.98 -7.38 -9.93
CA VAL A 101 -14.34 -8.63 -9.51
C VAL A 101 -13.65 -8.56 -8.14
N ALA A 102 -13.49 -7.36 -7.59
CA ALA A 102 -13.05 -7.18 -6.21
C ALA A 102 -14.20 -7.51 -5.24
N THR A 103 -14.26 -8.77 -4.77
CA THR A 103 -15.09 -9.22 -3.64
C THR A 103 -14.50 -8.83 -2.28
N LEU A 104 -13.74 -7.73 -2.23
CA LEU A 104 -13.08 -7.28 -1.02
C LEU A 104 -14.03 -6.39 -0.22
N THR A 105 -14.35 -6.81 1.00
CA THR A 105 -15.14 -5.97 1.90
C THR A 105 -14.31 -4.77 2.37
N PRO A 106 -14.92 -3.60 2.61
CA PRO A 106 -14.22 -2.44 3.15
C PRO A 106 -13.45 -2.75 4.45
N ALA A 107 -13.98 -3.68 5.26
CA ALA A 107 -13.34 -4.16 6.48
C ALA A 107 -11.99 -4.88 6.21
N ALA A 108 -11.91 -5.70 5.16
CA ALA A 108 -10.66 -6.39 4.79
C ALA A 108 -9.58 -5.38 4.34
N ILE A 109 -9.98 -4.34 3.61
CA ILE A 109 -9.07 -3.29 3.15
C ILE A 109 -8.56 -2.46 4.33
N LEU A 110 -9.44 -2.11 5.28
CA LEU A 110 -9.05 -1.43 6.52
C LEU A 110 -8.10 -2.28 7.38
N ALA A 111 -8.37 -3.58 7.49
CA ALA A 111 -7.50 -4.51 8.21
C ALA A 111 -6.10 -4.61 7.57
N ALA A 112 -6.03 -4.64 6.24
CA ALA A 112 -4.75 -4.64 5.52
C ALA A 112 -3.96 -3.34 5.76
N LEU A 113 -4.62 -2.18 5.74
CA LEU A 113 -3.98 -0.89 6.03
C LEU A 113 -3.50 -0.81 7.50
N ALA A 114 -4.29 -1.34 8.44
CA ALA A 114 -3.90 -1.45 9.84
C ALA A 114 -2.67 -2.36 10.01
N LEU A 115 -2.63 -3.50 9.30
CA LEU A 115 -1.49 -4.42 9.31
C LEU A 115 -0.23 -3.76 8.72
N TRP A 116 -0.37 -3.05 7.60
CA TRP A 116 0.71 -2.26 6.99
C TRP A 116 1.23 -1.14 7.89
N THR A 117 0.44 -0.65 8.85
CA THR A 117 0.90 0.31 9.86
C THR A 117 1.58 -0.39 11.03
N ALA A 118 0.98 -1.48 11.52
CA ALA A 118 1.44 -2.20 12.71
C ALA A 118 2.76 -2.94 12.47
N VAL A 119 2.95 -3.57 11.29
CA VAL A 119 4.14 -4.37 10.99
C VAL A 119 5.43 -3.54 10.99
N PRO A 120 5.52 -2.38 10.28
CA PRO A 120 6.72 -1.56 10.33
C PRO A 120 6.95 -0.93 11.71
N LEU A 121 5.90 -0.53 12.43
CA LEU A 121 6.03 -0.02 13.80
C LEU A 121 6.59 -1.07 14.76
N ALA A 122 6.08 -2.29 14.70
CA ALA A 122 6.57 -3.40 15.52
C ALA A 122 8.03 -3.74 15.18
N ALA A 123 8.39 -3.74 13.89
CA ALA A 123 9.77 -3.93 13.44
C ALA A 123 10.69 -2.82 13.95
N ALA A 124 10.26 -1.55 13.88
CA ALA A 124 11.01 -0.42 14.42
C ALA A 124 11.25 -0.55 15.93
N ALA A 125 10.19 -0.87 16.69
CA ALA A 125 10.26 -1.04 18.14
C ALA A 125 11.18 -2.21 18.53
N PHE A 126 11.17 -3.31 17.77
CA PHE A 126 12.06 -4.44 17.98
C PHE A 126 13.53 -4.09 17.69
N LEU A 127 13.79 -3.35 16.61
CA LEU A 127 15.14 -2.89 16.25
C LEU A 127 15.72 -1.93 17.30
N LEU A 128 14.90 -1.03 17.87
CA LEU A 128 15.31 -0.15 18.96
C LEU A 128 15.62 -0.94 20.24
N ARG A 129 14.75 -1.87 20.66
CA ARG A 129 14.99 -2.71 21.84
C ARG A 129 16.27 -3.53 21.75
N ARG A 130 16.67 -3.94 20.54
CA ARG A 130 17.94 -4.64 20.31
C ARG A 130 19.18 -3.76 20.39
N ARG A 131 19.03 -2.43 20.28
CA ARG A 131 20.14 -1.46 20.38
C ARG A 131 20.37 -0.99 21.81
N GLU A 132 19.39 -1.17 22.69
CA GLU A 132 19.43 -0.78 24.11
C GLU A 132 19.93 -1.89 25.04
N LEU A 133 20.26 -3.09 24.52
CA LEU A 133 20.91 -4.21 25.21
C LEU A 133 22.35 -4.37 24.71
#